data_AF-A0A1D7Y965-F1
#
_entry.id   AF-A0A1D7Y965-F1
#
_cell.length_a   1.000
_cell.length_b   1.000
_cell.length_c   1.000
_cell.angle_alpha   90.00
_cell.angle_beta   90.00
_cell.angle_gamma   90.00
#
_symmetry.space_group_name_H-M   'P 1'
#
loop_
_entity.id
_entity.type
_entity.pdbx_description
1 polymer ?
#
loop_
_entity_poly.entity_id
_entity_poly.type
_entity_poly.pdbx_seq_one_letter_code
_entity_poly.pdbx_strand_id
1 'polypeptide(L)' 'MTGTTPTLTGRELETLRHIAAGRTHLQAAHAMGVSRHTVDTYLRRIRAKLGHTSTAELTRIAISLGL' A
#
# COMPACT_ATOMS: atom_id res chain seq x y z
N MET A 1 -21.19 -8.15 5.18
CA MET A 1 -21.45 -7.06 4.21
C MET A 1 -20.69 -5.85 4.75
N THR A 2 -19.65 -5.27 4.17
CA THR A 2 -19.18 -5.15 2.76
C THR A 2 -17.67 -4.88 2.81
N GLY A 3 -16.86 -5.85 2.42
CA GLY A 3 -15.43 -5.63 2.15
C GLY A 3 -15.31 -5.18 0.71
N THR A 4 -15.51 -3.90 0.42
CA THR A 4 -15.24 -3.35 -0.91
C THR A 4 -13.73 -3.31 -1.05
N THR A 5 -13.12 -4.43 -1.44
CA THR A 5 -11.72 -4.47 -1.83
C THR A 5 -11.55 -3.40 -2.90
N PRO A 6 -10.83 -2.31 -2.61
CA PRO A 6 -10.49 -1.34 -3.62
C PRO A 6 -9.64 -2.13 -4.63
N THR A 7 -9.95 -1.99 -5.91
CA THR A 7 -9.22 -2.65 -7.00
C THR A 7 -7.82 -2.05 -7.11
N LEU A 8 -6.99 -2.37 -6.13
CA LEU A 8 -5.57 -2.15 -6.13
C LEU A 8 -4.97 -3.14 -7.12
N THR A 9 -4.11 -2.62 -8.00
CA THR A 9 -3.32 -3.47 -8.89
C THR A 9 -2.35 -4.32 -8.06
N GLY A 10 -1.83 -5.41 -8.62
CA GLY A 10 -0.89 -6.29 -7.91
C GLY A 10 0.30 -5.54 -7.31
N ARG A 11 0.83 -4.53 -8.02
CA ARG A 11 1.94 -3.68 -7.54
C ARG A 11 1.55 -2.75 -6.40
N GLU A 12 0.33 -2.23 -6.42
CA GLU A 12 -0.21 -1.41 -5.34
C GLU A 12 -0.44 -2.25 -4.07
N LEU A 13 -0.96 -3.45 -4.22
CA LEU A 13 -1.15 -4.40 -3.11
C LEU A 13 0.20 -4.83 -2.52
N GLU A 14 1.18 -5.14 -3.36
CA GLU A 14 2.55 -5.49 -2.95
C GLU A 14 3.20 -4.34 -2.16
N THR A 15 3.06 -3.10 -2.65
CA THR A 15 3.48 -1.90 -1.92
C THR A 15 2.81 -1.82 -0.55
N LEU A 16 1.48 -1.98 -0.50
CA LEU A 16 0.71 -1.92 0.74
C LEU A 16 1.16 -2.98 1.76
N ARG A 17 1.43 -4.23 1.31
CA ARG A 17 1.98 -5.31 2.15
C ARG A 17 3.30 -4.90 2.81
N HIS A 18 4.21 -4.31 2.05
CA HIS A 18 5.50 -3.87 2.62
C HIS A 18 5.32 -2.80 3.70
N ILE A 19 4.44 -1.83 3.46
CA ILE A 19 4.14 -0.76 4.43
C ILE A 19 3.44 -1.31 5.68
N ALA A 20 2.49 -2.23 5.49
CA ALA A 20 1.79 -2.91 6.59
C ALA A 20 2.74 -3.72 7.47
N ALA A 21 3.75 -4.34 6.87
CA ALA A 21 4.82 -5.04 7.57
C ALA A 21 5.82 -4.10 8.29
N GLY A 22 5.55 -2.78 8.34
CA GLY A 22 6.40 -1.79 9.00
C GLY A 22 7.67 -1.42 8.21
N ARG A 23 7.78 -1.80 6.93
CA ARG A 23 8.92 -1.44 6.10
C ARG A 23 8.85 0.02 5.69
N THR A 24 10.01 0.67 5.63
CA THR A 24 10.13 2.01 5.06
C THR A 24 9.90 2.00 3.56
N HIS A 25 9.59 3.15 2.96
CA HIS A 25 9.40 3.27 1.51
C HIS A 25 10.65 2.83 0.72
N LEU A 26 11.84 3.04 1.28
CA LEU A 26 13.13 2.60 0.71
C LEU A 26 13.29 1.08 0.75
N GLN A 27 12.91 0.43 1.86
CA GLN A 27 12.95 -1.02 1.96
C GLN A 27 11.90 -1.68 1.06
N ALA A 28 10.70 -1.10 0.97
CA ALA A 28 9.68 -1.54 0.02
C ALA A 28 10.16 -1.41 -1.43
N ALA A 29 10.78 -0.28 -1.77
CA ALA A 29 11.38 -0.02 -3.08
C ALA A 29 12.43 -1.09 -3.43
N HIS A 30 13.36 -1.36 -2.51
CA HIS A 30 14.38 -2.37 -2.67
C HIS A 30 13.79 -3.77 -2.83
N ALA A 31 12.79 -4.13 -2.03
CA ALA A 31 12.13 -5.44 -2.10
C ALA A 31 11.35 -5.65 -3.41
N MET A 32 10.75 -4.60 -3.96
CA MET A 32 10.01 -4.64 -5.23
C MET A 32 10.90 -4.43 -6.47
N GLY A 33 12.19 -4.11 -6.29
CA GLY A 33 13.11 -3.78 -7.39
C GLY A 33 12.77 -2.48 -8.12
N VAL A 34 12.17 -1.52 -7.43
CA VAL A 34 11.77 -0.22 -7.99
C VAL A 34 12.41 0.94 -7.23
N SER A 35 12.32 2.16 -7.76
CA SER A 35 12.79 3.36 -7.07
C SER A 35 11.82 3.80 -5.96
N ARG A 36 12.35 4.46 -4.92
CA ARG A 36 11.54 5.10 -3.85
C ARG A 36 10.43 6.00 -4.43
N HIS A 37 10.72 6.71 -5.51
CA HIS A 37 9.74 7.58 -6.18
C HIS A 37 8.57 6.79 -6.80
N THR A 38 8.84 5.59 -7.32
CA THR A 38 7.82 4.68 -7.83
C THR A 38 6.91 4.20 -6.70
N VAL A 39 7.49 3.88 -5.54
CA VAL A 39 6.72 3.52 -4.33
C VAL A 39 5.84 4.68 -3.85
N ASP A 40 6.38 5.91 -3.82
CA ASP A 40 5.58 7.11 -3.49
C ASP A 40 4.40 7.28 -4.46
N THR A 41 4.64 7.07 -5.75
CA THR A 41 3.61 7.11 -6.79
C THR A 41 2.53 6.06 -6.53
N TYR A 42 2.91 4.82 -6.22
CA TYR A 42 1.94 3.77 -5.87
C TYR A 42 1.16 4.12 -4.62
N LEU A 43 1.82 4.59 -3.55
CA LEU A 43 1.15 5.04 -2.34
C LEU A 43 0.17 6.18 -2.59
N ARG A 44 0.52 7.13 -3.45
CA ARG A 44 -0.37 8.23 -3.85
C ARG A 44 -1.60 7.71 -4.58
N ARG A 45 -1.44 6.76 -5.50
CA ARG A 45 -2.56 6.13 -6.22
C ARG A 45 -3.43 5.29 -5.30
N ILE A 46 -2.82 4.50 -4.42
CA ILE A 46 -3.50 3.73 -3.37
C ILE A 46 -4.36 4.66 -2.53
N ARG A 47 -3.78 5.75 -2.00
CA ARG A 47 -4.49 6.76 -1.22
C ARG A 47 -5.62 7.44 -1.99
N ALA A 48 -5.41 7.75 -3.27
CA ALA A 48 -6.45 8.34 -4.12
C ALA A 48 -7.62 7.37 -4.36
N LYS A 49 -7.33 6.07 -4.52
CA LYS A 49 -8.35 5.02 -4.67
C LYS A 49 -9.10 4.71 -3.37
N LEU A 50 -8.41 4.82 -2.24
CA LEU A 50 -8.94 4.50 -0.92
C LEU A 50 -9.67 5.68 -0.24
N GLY A 51 -9.38 6.90 -0.69
CA GLY A 51 -9.75 8.12 0.03
C GLY A 51 -8.77 8.38 1.17
N HIS A 52 -8.17 9.57 1.20
CA HIS A 52 -7.33 10.16 2.25
C HIS A 52 -6.74 9.21 3.32
N THR A 53 -5.85 8.32 2.91
CA THR A 53 -5.33 7.26 3.78
C THR A 53 -4.01 7.64 4.46
N SER A 54 -4.04 7.80 5.78
CA SER A 54 -2.82 7.95 6.61
C SER A 54 -2.09 6.61 6.76
N THR A 55 -0.81 6.60 7.17
CA THR A 55 -0.02 5.37 7.36
C THR A 55 -0.72 4.39 8.30
N ALA A 56 -1.33 4.88 9.40
CA ALA A 56 -2.10 4.05 10.31
C ALA A 56 -3.33 3.41 9.65
N GLU A 57 -3.96 4.13 8.72
CA GLU A 57 -5.12 3.65 7.98
C GLU A 57 -4.70 2.65 6.89
N LEU A 58 -3.54 2.85 6.24
CA LEU A 58 -2.94 1.87 5.33
C LEU A 58 -2.66 0.54 6.04
N THR A 59 -2.11 0.59 7.26
CA THR A 59 -1.93 -0.60 8.10
C THR A 59 -3.26 -1.24 8.44
N ARG A 60 -4.28 -0.46 8.83
CA ARG A 60 -5.62 -0.98 9.15
C ARG A 60 -6.28 -1.65 7.93
N ILE A 61 -6.12 -1.08 6.74
CA ILE A 61 -6.65 -1.62 5.48
C ILE A 61 -5.91 -2.90 5.13
N ALA A 62 -4.59 -2.97 5.29
CA ALA A 62 -3.85 -4.20 5.08
C ALA A 62 -4.34 -5.33 5.99
N ILE A 63 -4.57 -5.05 7.28
CA ILE A 63 -5.17 -6.01 8.22
C ILE A 63 -6.57 -6.43 7.75
N SER A 64 -7.40 -5.48 7.31
CA SER A 64 -8.73 -5.77 6.76
C SER A 64 -8.70 -6.60 5.48
N LEU A 65 -7.59 -6.55 4.73
CA LEU A 65 -7.35 -7.34 3.53
C LEU A 65 -6.71 -8.70 3.84
N GLY A 66 -6.42 -9.00 5.11
CA GLY A 66 -5.76 -10.24 5.54
C GLY A 66 -4.29 -10.32 5.14
N LEU A 67 -3.62 -9.16 5.04
CA LEU A 67 -2.22 -9.01 4.64
C LEU A 67 -1.26 -9.00 5.82
#